data_AF-A0A2V9PWV5-F1
#
_entry.id   AF-A0A2V9PWV5-F1
#
_cell.length_a   1.000
_cell.length_b   1.000
_cell.length_c   1.000
_cell.angle_alpha   90.00
_cell.angle_beta   90.00
_cell.angle_gamma   90.00
#
_symmetry.space_group_name_H-M   'P 1'
#
loop_
_entity.id
_entity.type
_entity.pdbx_description
1 polymer ?
#
loop_
_entity_poly.entity_id
_entity_poly.type
_entity_poly.pdbx_seq_one_letter_code
_entity_poly.pdbx_strand_id
1 'polypeptide(L)'
;MYKAFFKLRRNPFELTPDPSFLFPTRRHNEALAALYYGVRRRKGFVVLTGEVGTGKTLLVRCLLQLLKGSNVAFAYSFNSRLSPLEFLQYVTGDFGLPAAGKNKSELLLQLGSFLVGRYQQKLTTVLVADEAHHLSEEVLEEIRLLTNLEAPQGKLLQILLVGQPELDEKLDSTELRQLKQRIELRAQLLPLDLEETRGYILRRLQLSGAESQANVLFPYETIAIVYRISRGIPRLINTICENALVSAYAEQLQSVPPEIIQEVASDFRLNVVAKPRAEQASGKDGKNGTELWHAVKTLVELHNQLQSVRPSQEQVPLQAFSGIRKHEPIV
;
A
#
# COMPACT_ATOMS: atom_id res chain seq x y z
N MET A 1 17.59 -11.56 19.71
CA MET A 1 18.95 -12.07 19.97
C MET A 1 19.87 -11.80 18.79
N TYR A 2 19.56 -12.20 17.56
CA TYR A 2 20.38 -11.88 16.37
C TYR A 2 20.63 -10.37 16.16
N LYS A 3 19.66 -9.50 16.49
CA LYS A 3 19.82 -8.04 16.36
C LYS A 3 21.06 -7.51 17.10
N ALA A 4 21.30 -7.96 18.32
CA ALA A 4 22.46 -7.52 19.10
C ALA A 4 23.77 -8.05 18.48
N PHE A 5 23.75 -9.29 18.00
CA PHE A 5 24.89 -9.93 17.32
C PHE A 5 25.32 -9.16 16.06
N PHE A 6 24.36 -8.79 15.20
CA PHE A 6 24.61 -7.99 14.00
C PHE A 6 24.58 -6.46 14.23
N LYS A 7 24.58 -6.02 15.51
CA LYS A 7 24.56 -4.59 15.90
C LYS A 7 23.39 -3.78 15.30
N LEU A 8 22.25 -4.43 15.10
CA LEU A 8 21.00 -3.84 14.63
C LEU A 8 20.19 -3.24 15.79
N ARG A 9 19.66 -2.03 15.59
CA ARG A 9 18.79 -1.31 16.53
C ARG A 9 17.34 -1.76 16.44
N ARG A 10 16.89 -2.13 15.24
CA ARG A 10 15.54 -2.64 14.96
C ARG A 10 15.59 -3.76 13.91
N ASN A 11 14.48 -4.46 13.71
CA ASN A 11 14.43 -5.50 12.69
C ASN A 11 14.35 -4.83 11.29
N PRO A 12 15.30 -5.11 10.37
CA PRO A 12 15.30 -4.56 9.01
C PRO A 12 14.22 -5.13 8.09
N PHE A 13 13.77 -6.36 8.31
CA PHE A 13 12.89 -7.11 7.41
C PHE A 13 11.50 -7.35 8.01
N GLU A 14 11.04 -6.46 8.89
CA GLU A 14 9.65 -6.47 9.36
C GLU A 14 8.68 -6.43 8.16
N LEU A 15 7.67 -7.31 8.23
CA LEU A 15 6.61 -7.41 7.24
C LEU A 15 5.52 -6.35 7.42
N THR A 16 5.48 -5.70 8.58
CA THR A 16 4.56 -4.60 8.84
C THR A 16 4.86 -3.44 7.89
N PRO A 17 3.86 -2.93 7.15
CA PRO A 17 4.11 -1.83 6.22
C PRO A 17 4.31 -0.52 6.99
N ASP A 18 5.58 -0.22 7.26
CA ASP A 18 6.09 1.01 7.88
C ASP A 18 6.64 1.95 6.78
N PRO A 19 6.05 3.14 6.59
CA PRO A 19 6.53 4.16 5.65
C PRO A 19 8.02 4.52 5.76
N SER A 20 8.64 4.36 6.93
CA SER A 20 10.08 4.64 7.11
C SER A 20 10.99 3.71 6.29
N PHE A 21 10.48 2.54 5.90
CA PHE A 21 11.17 1.56 5.06
C PHE A 21 10.79 1.64 3.58
N LEU A 22 10.10 2.70 3.14
CA LEU A 22 9.88 2.93 1.71
C LEU A 22 11.23 3.06 1.00
N PHE A 23 11.50 2.14 0.08
CA PHE A 23 12.64 2.22 -0.82
C PHE A 23 12.20 2.92 -2.11
N PRO A 24 12.71 4.14 -2.39
CA PRO A 24 12.25 4.92 -3.52
C PRO A 24 12.85 4.38 -4.82
N THR A 25 12.11 3.54 -5.52
CA THR A 25 12.37 3.21 -6.92
C THR A 25 11.66 4.21 -7.83
N ARG A 26 12.09 4.30 -9.09
CA ARG A 26 11.42 5.12 -10.10
C ARG A 26 9.92 4.80 -10.19
N ARG A 27 9.57 3.51 -10.23
CA ARG A 27 8.17 3.05 -10.36
C ARG A 27 7.33 3.32 -9.12
N HIS A 28 7.88 3.12 -7.92
CA HIS A 28 7.17 3.46 -6.69
C HIS A 28 6.92 4.97 -6.58
N ASN A 29 7.90 5.77 -7.00
CA ASN A 29 7.82 7.22 -7.04
C ASN A 29 6.77 7.71 -8.04
N GLU A 30 6.76 7.15 -9.26
CA GLU A 30 5.75 7.43 -10.29
C GLU A 30 4.35 7.04 -9.81
N ALA A 31 4.19 5.85 -9.22
CA ALA A 31 2.92 5.40 -8.67
C ALA A 31 2.41 6.30 -7.54
N LEU A 32 3.26 6.61 -6.55
CA LEU A 32 2.90 7.49 -5.43
C LEU A 32 2.54 8.91 -5.91
N ALA A 33 3.28 9.44 -6.89
CA ALA A 33 2.97 10.73 -7.50
C ALA A 33 1.62 10.71 -8.23
N ALA A 34 1.32 9.65 -8.99
CA ALA A 34 0.03 9.48 -9.67
C ALA A 34 -1.12 9.42 -8.65
N LEU A 35 -0.99 8.66 -7.57
CA LEU A 35 -2.00 8.59 -6.52
C LEU A 35 -2.21 9.95 -5.84
N TYR A 36 -1.11 10.61 -5.46
CA TYR A 36 -1.15 11.92 -4.80
C TYR A 36 -1.81 12.96 -5.70
N TYR A 37 -1.43 13.00 -6.97
CA TYR A 37 -2.03 13.89 -7.96
C TYR A 37 -3.52 13.61 -8.13
N GLY A 38 -3.92 12.35 -8.30
CA GLY A 38 -5.31 11.95 -8.49
C GLY A 38 -6.21 12.38 -7.34
N VAL A 39 -5.77 12.13 -6.10
CA VAL A 39 -6.50 12.54 -4.89
C VAL A 39 -6.55 14.07 -4.76
N ARG A 40 -5.43 14.76 -4.93
CA ARG A 40 -5.34 16.22 -4.72
C ARG A 40 -6.08 17.02 -5.79
N ARG A 41 -6.08 16.55 -7.04
CA ARG A 41 -6.81 17.16 -8.16
C ARG A 41 -8.26 16.71 -8.29
N ARG A 42 -8.73 15.90 -7.34
CA ARG A 42 -10.11 15.44 -7.27
C ARG A 42 -10.58 14.70 -8.53
N LYS A 43 -9.70 13.84 -9.08
CA LYS A 43 -9.94 13.13 -10.34
C LYS A 43 -11.01 12.03 -10.26
N GLY A 44 -11.47 11.67 -9.06
CA GLY A 44 -12.46 10.61 -8.88
C GLY A 44 -11.76 9.28 -8.67
N PHE A 45 -11.80 8.38 -9.67
CA PHE A 45 -11.22 7.05 -9.56
C PHE A 45 -9.74 7.01 -9.93
N VAL A 46 -8.97 6.38 -9.05
CA VAL A 46 -7.58 6.01 -9.25
C VAL A 46 -7.44 4.52 -8.95
N VAL A 47 -6.69 3.80 -9.78
CA VAL A 47 -6.43 2.37 -9.61
C VAL A 47 -4.95 2.13 -9.37
N LEU A 48 -4.64 1.30 -8.37
CA LEU A 48 -3.31 0.78 -8.08
C LEU A 48 -3.31 -0.75 -8.16
N THR A 49 -2.65 -1.32 -9.16
CA THR A 49 -2.46 -2.77 -9.27
C THR A 49 -1.02 -3.21 -9.04
N GLY A 50 -0.81 -4.49 -8.79
CA GLY A 50 0.52 -5.08 -8.64
C GLY A 50 0.45 -6.45 -7.96
N GLU A 51 1.50 -7.25 -8.13
CA GLU A 51 1.57 -8.60 -7.57
C GLU A 51 1.47 -8.63 -6.04
N VAL A 52 1.17 -9.80 -5.47
CA VAL A 52 1.16 -9.98 -4.01
C VAL A 52 2.53 -9.63 -3.44
N GLY A 53 2.56 -8.77 -2.42
CA GLY A 53 3.80 -8.43 -1.72
C GLY A 53 4.69 -7.38 -2.39
N THR A 54 4.24 -6.72 -3.48
CA THR A 54 4.95 -5.60 -4.14
C THR A 54 4.95 -4.29 -3.35
N GLY A 55 4.20 -4.20 -2.25
CA GLY A 55 4.17 -3.00 -1.41
C GLY A 55 3.01 -2.05 -1.68
N LYS A 56 1.93 -2.49 -2.35
CA LYS A 56 0.70 -1.70 -2.56
C LYS A 56 0.18 -1.04 -1.28
N THR A 57 -0.06 -1.82 -0.22
CA THR A 57 -0.51 -1.31 1.08
C THR A 57 0.48 -0.33 1.72
N LEU A 58 1.79 -0.55 1.56
CA LEU A 58 2.81 0.40 2.02
C LEU A 58 2.69 1.74 1.29
N LEU A 59 2.54 1.71 -0.04
CA LEU A 59 2.41 2.90 -0.86
C LEU A 59 1.13 3.69 -0.53
N VAL A 60 0.02 2.99 -0.28
CA VAL A 60 -1.22 3.61 0.22
C VAL A 60 -0.98 4.26 1.58
N ARG A 61 -0.33 3.60 2.54
CA ARG A 61 0.00 4.20 3.83
C ARG A 61 0.87 5.45 3.70
N CYS A 62 1.86 5.43 2.82
CA CYS A 62 2.67 6.61 2.50
C CYS A 62 1.81 7.75 1.95
N LEU A 63 0.90 7.47 1.01
CA LEU A 63 -0.06 8.44 0.49
C LEU A 63 -0.91 9.05 1.61
N LEU A 64 -1.50 8.21 2.48
CA LEU A 64 -2.32 8.66 3.59
C LEU A 64 -1.53 9.58 4.54
N GLN A 65 -0.28 9.23 4.85
CA GLN A 65 0.59 10.05 5.70
C GLN A 65 0.89 11.42 5.08
N LEU A 66 1.13 11.49 3.77
CA LEU A 66 1.33 12.76 3.07
C LEU A 66 0.08 13.64 3.07
N LEU A 67 -1.09 13.01 3.03
CA LEU A 67 -2.37 13.70 3.03
C LEU A 67 -2.86 14.10 4.42
N LYS A 68 -2.33 13.52 5.52
CA LYS A 68 -2.69 13.89 6.90
C LYS A 68 -2.51 15.39 7.17
N GLY A 69 -1.49 16.01 6.59
CA GLY A 69 -1.27 17.46 6.70
C GLY A 69 -2.34 18.34 6.02
N SER A 70 -3.28 17.75 5.28
CA SER A 70 -4.33 18.45 4.51
C SER A 70 -5.75 18.18 5.04
N ASN A 71 -5.90 17.65 6.25
CA ASN A 71 -7.19 17.34 6.90
C ASN A 71 -8.13 16.48 6.03
N VAL A 72 -7.56 15.47 5.38
CA VAL A 72 -8.29 14.53 4.52
C VAL A 72 -8.95 13.45 5.39
N ALA A 73 -10.23 13.18 5.14
CA ALA A 73 -10.93 12.06 5.77
C ALA A 73 -10.81 10.83 4.86
N PHE A 74 -10.59 9.69 5.48
CA PHE A 74 -10.40 8.42 4.80
C PHE A 74 -11.38 7.39 5.34
N ALA A 75 -11.96 6.61 4.43
CA ALA A 75 -12.51 5.31 4.75
C ALA A 75 -11.63 4.25 4.08
N TYR A 76 -11.29 3.17 4.78
CA TYR A 76 -10.43 2.10 4.31
C TYR A 76 -11.16 0.75 4.37
N SER A 77 -11.62 0.27 3.23
CA SER A 77 -12.25 -1.05 3.12
C SER A 77 -11.24 -2.10 2.70
N PHE A 78 -11.15 -3.17 3.50
CA PHE A 78 -10.35 -4.37 3.22
C PHE A 78 -11.19 -5.64 3.09
N ASN A 79 -12.50 -5.56 3.38
CA ASN A 79 -13.36 -6.73 3.43
C ASN A 79 -14.11 -6.90 2.11
N SER A 80 -13.70 -7.91 1.36
CA SER A 80 -14.23 -8.18 0.02
C SER A 80 -15.54 -8.96 -0.02
N ARG A 81 -16.02 -9.46 1.12
CA ARG A 81 -17.21 -10.32 1.20
C ARG A 81 -18.49 -9.60 1.64
N LEU A 82 -18.46 -8.28 1.67
CA LEU A 82 -19.62 -7.47 2.05
C LEU A 82 -20.62 -7.41 0.90
N SER A 83 -21.91 -7.52 1.21
CA SER A 83 -22.98 -7.10 0.30
C SER A 83 -22.95 -5.58 0.08
N PRO A 84 -23.63 -5.04 -0.95
CA PRO A 84 -23.67 -3.59 -1.18
C PRO A 84 -24.16 -2.77 0.03
N LEU A 85 -25.14 -3.29 0.78
CA LEU A 85 -25.65 -2.61 1.98
C LEU A 85 -24.63 -2.63 3.12
N GLU A 86 -24.02 -3.79 3.39
CA GLU A 86 -22.99 -3.92 4.43
C GLU A 86 -21.76 -3.08 4.10
N PHE A 87 -21.40 -2.99 2.81
CA PHE A 87 -20.34 -2.10 2.33
C PHE A 87 -20.64 -0.63 2.65
N LEU A 88 -21.86 -0.17 2.36
CA LEU A 88 -22.26 1.21 2.69
C LEU A 88 -22.25 1.45 4.20
N GLN A 89 -22.74 0.50 4.99
CA GLN A 89 -22.71 0.61 6.46
C GLN A 89 -21.28 0.69 6.98
N TYR A 90 -20.39 -0.14 6.45
CA TYR A 90 -18.97 -0.15 6.79
C TYR A 90 -18.31 1.20 6.45
N VAL A 91 -18.43 1.67 5.22
CA VAL A 91 -17.83 2.93 4.77
C VAL A 91 -18.38 4.12 5.56
N THR A 92 -19.69 4.15 5.80
CA THR A 92 -20.35 5.21 6.60
C THR A 92 -19.81 5.20 8.03
N GLY A 93 -19.69 4.03 8.64
CA GLY A 93 -19.13 3.86 9.98
C GLY A 93 -17.67 4.28 10.08
N ASP A 94 -16.85 3.95 9.08
CA ASP A 94 -15.42 4.28 9.06
C ASP A 94 -15.18 5.79 8.89
N PHE A 95 -16.09 6.50 8.22
CA PHE A 95 -16.12 7.98 8.24
C PHE A 95 -16.60 8.58 9.57
N GLY A 96 -16.94 7.76 10.57
CA GLY A 96 -17.41 8.18 11.89
C GLY A 96 -18.90 8.54 11.95
N LEU A 97 -19.69 8.12 10.95
CA LEU A 97 -21.12 8.40 10.88
C LEU A 97 -21.93 7.21 11.44
N PRO A 98 -23.09 7.45 12.08
CA PRO A 98 -23.91 6.36 12.60
C PRO A 98 -24.49 5.51 11.46
N ALA A 99 -24.19 4.22 11.41
CA ALA A 99 -24.62 3.33 10.33
C ALA A 99 -25.57 2.18 10.76
N ALA A 100 -25.58 1.83 12.04
CA ALA A 100 -26.33 0.67 12.54
C ALA A 100 -27.84 0.85 12.39
N GLY A 101 -28.53 -0.21 11.93
CA GLY A 101 -29.98 -0.25 11.76
C GLY A 101 -30.54 0.58 10.59
N LYS A 102 -29.66 1.23 9.82
CA LYS A 102 -30.09 2.10 8.72
C LYS A 102 -30.28 1.33 7.42
N ASN A 103 -31.28 1.76 6.67
CA ASN A 103 -31.49 1.31 5.31
C ASN A 103 -30.54 2.04 4.34
N LYS A 104 -30.47 1.54 3.10
CA LYS A 104 -29.60 2.08 2.05
C LYS A 104 -29.79 3.59 1.82
N SER A 105 -31.05 4.04 1.73
CA SER A 105 -31.37 5.45 1.44
C SER A 105 -30.91 6.38 2.56
N GLU A 106 -31.09 5.99 3.81
CA GLU A 106 -30.62 6.74 4.97
C GLU A 106 -29.10 6.88 5.00
N LEU A 107 -28.39 5.79 4.69
CA LEU A 107 -26.92 5.79 4.60
C LEU A 107 -26.43 6.72 3.49
N LEU A 108 -27.03 6.64 2.29
CA LEU A 108 -26.67 7.49 1.15
C LEU A 108 -26.94 8.97 1.42
N LEU A 109 -28.07 9.31 2.05
CA LEU A 109 -28.39 10.69 2.42
C LEU A 109 -27.40 11.26 3.44
N GLN A 110 -27.04 10.47 4.44
CA GLN A 110 -26.05 10.88 5.44
C GLN A 110 -24.65 11.02 4.86
N LEU A 111 -24.21 10.02 4.09
CA LEU A 111 -22.91 10.07 3.43
C LEU A 111 -22.84 11.26 2.47
N GLY A 112 -23.88 11.49 1.67
CA GLY A 112 -24.00 12.65 0.78
C GLY A 112 -23.89 13.98 1.54
N SER A 113 -24.64 14.13 2.63
CA SER A 113 -24.60 15.35 3.46
C SER A 113 -23.21 15.60 4.06
N PHE A 114 -22.56 14.54 4.55
CA PHE A 114 -21.19 14.59 5.06
C PHE A 114 -20.18 15.00 3.97
N LEU A 115 -20.28 14.39 2.79
CA LEU A 115 -19.41 14.67 1.65
C LEU A 115 -19.56 16.12 1.16
N VAL A 116 -20.79 16.63 1.08
CA VAL A 116 -21.07 18.04 0.72
C VAL A 116 -20.49 19.00 1.76
N GLY A 117 -20.70 18.74 3.05
CA GLY A 117 -20.17 19.60 4.12
C GLY A 117 -18.64 19.69 4.09
N ARG A 118 -17.96 18.56 3.89
CA ARG A 118 -16.50 18.53 3.71
C ARG A 118 -16.05 19.26 2.46
N TYR A 119 -16.76 19.06 1.34
CA TYR A 119 -16.46 19.73 0.08
C TYR A 119 -16.55 21.26 0.18
N GLN A 120 -17.59 21.79 0.85
CA GLN A 120 -17.78 23.23 1.07
C GLN A 120 -16.63 23.85 1.88
N GLN A 121 -16.05 23.08 2.81
CA GLN A 121 -14.86 23.46 3.56
C GLN A 121 -13.55 23.26 2.79
N LYS A 122 -13.62 22.92 1.50
CA LYS A 122 -12.48 22.58 0.62
C LYS A 122 -11.65 21.40 1.13
N LEU A 123 -12.23 20.58 2.01
CA LEU A 123 -11.60 19.36 2.50
C LEU A 123 -11.78 18.24 1.48
N THR A 124 -10.79 17.35 1.43
CA THR A 124 -10.85 16.15 0.56
C THR A 124 -11.36 14.97 1.37
N THR A 125 -12.10 14.10 0.70
CA THR A 125 -12.57 12.82 1.25
C THR A 125 -12.18 11.71 0.30
N VAL A 126 -11.63 10.63 0.84
CA VAL A 126 -11.08 9.52 0.06
C VAL A 126 -11.64 8.21 0.60
N LEU A 127 -12.08 7.34 -0.30
CA LEU A 127 -12.40 5.95 -0.04
C LEU A 127 -11.29 5.10 -0.64
N VAL A 128 -10.60 4.32 0.19
CA VAL A 128 -9.65 3.30 -0.23
C VAL A 128 -10.36 1.95 -0.18
N ALA A 129 -10.44 1.27 -1.32
CA ALA A 129 -10.88 -0.12 -1.39
C ALA A 129 -9.67 -0.99 -1.71
N ASP A 130 -9.07 -1.57 -0.67
CA ASP A 130 -7.96 -2.51 -0.78
C ASP A 130 -8.47 -3.92 -1.09
N GLU A 131 -7.62 -4.73 -1.71
CA GLU A 131 -7.99 -6.06 -2.22
C GLU A 131 -9.22 -6.04 -3.15
N ALA A 132 -9.39 -4.97 -3.93
CA ALA A 132 -10.59 -4.70 -4.74
C ALA A 132 -10.89 -5.74 -5.83
N HIS A 133 -9.89 -6.55 -6.23
CA HIS A 133 -10.08 -7.69 -7.14
C HIS A 133 -11.06 -8.74 -6.56
N HIS A 134 -11.19 -8.81 -5.23
CA HIS A 134 -12.12 -9.70 -4.57
C HIS A 134 -13.53 -9.11 -4.40
N LEU A 135 -13.74 -7.81 -4.58
CA LEU A 135 -15.07 -7.19 -4.45
C LEU A 135 -16.01 -7.73 -5.52
N SER A 136 -17.28 -7.96 -5.21
CA SER A 136 -18.27 -8.33 -6.23
C SER A 136 -18.50 -7.19 -7.23
N GLU A 137 -19.01 -7.53 -8.41
CA GLU A 137 -19.40 -6.53 -9.41
C GLU A 137 -20.49 -5.59 -8.88
N GLU A 138 -21.43 -6.13 -8.09
CA GLU A 138 -22.49 -5.34 -7.43
C GLU A 138 -21.92 -4.28 -6.48
N VAL A 139 -20.87 -4.61 -5.72
CA VAL A 139 -20.21 -3.65 -4.82
C VAL A 139 -19.41 -2.62 -5.61
N LEU A 140 -18.71 -3.03 -6.68
CA LEU A 140 -18.01 -2.09 -7.57
C LEU A 140 -18.98 -1.13 -8.26
N GLU A 141 -20.16 -1.59 -8.63
CA GLU A 141 -21.23 -0.75 -9.16
C GLU A 141 -21.77 0.21 -8.10
N GLU A 142 -21.94 -0.24 -6.85
CA GLU A 142 -22.31 0.65 -5.75
C GLU A 142 -21.25 1.75 -5.53
N ILE A 143 -19.97 1.39 -5.56
CA ILE A 143 -18.84 2.33 -5.50
C ILE A 143 -18.91 3.33 -6.67
N ARG A 144 -19.24 2.87 -7.88
CA ARG A 144 -19.46 3.73 -9.05
C ARG A 144 -20.58 4.73 -8.78
N LEU A 145 -21.71 4.28 -8.24
CA LEU A 145 -22.86 5.13 -7.93
C LEU A 145 -22.56 6.19 -6.86
N LEU A 146 -21.71 5.89 -5.87
CA LEU A 146 -21.28 6.88 -4.87
C LEU A 146 -20.60 8.10 -5.50
N THR A 147 -19.92 7.93 -6.63
CA THR A 147 -19.30 9.07 -7.33
C THR A 147 -20.27 9.95 -8.08
N ASN A 148 -21.54 9.54 -8.26
CA ASN A 148 -22.59 10.43 -8.77
C ASN A 148 -22.98 11.52 -7.77
N LEU A 149 -22.56 11.38 -6.50
CA LEU A 149 -22.63 12.45 -5.52
C LEU A 149 -21.58 13.51 -5.92
N GLU A 150 -21.99 14.43 -6.79
CA GLU A 150 -21.12 15.48 -7.34
C GLU A 150 -21.63 16.86 -6.93
N ALA A 151 -20.69 17.78 -6.68
CA ALA A 151 -21.00 19.21 -6.64
C ALA A 151 -20.87 19.79 -8.06
N PRO A 152 -21.48 20.96 -8.35
CA PRO A 152 -21.36 21.63 -9.64
C PRO A 152 -19.91 21.91 -10.09
N GLN A 153 -18.95 21.88 -9.16
CA GLN A 153 -17.55 22.26 -9.38
C GLN A 153 -16.55 21.13 -9.10
N GLY A 154 -17.01 19.88 -8.89
CA GLY A 154 -16.10 18.74 -8.75
C GLY A 154 -16.64 17.53 -7.99
N LYS A 155 -15.86 16.45 -8.00
CA LYS A 155 -16.19 15.19 -7.31
C LYS A 155 -16.09 15.36 -5.79
N LEU A 156 -17.12 14.91 -5.07
CA LEU A 156 -17.17 14.98 -3.61
C LEU A 156 -16.32 13.90 -2.93
N LEU A 157 -16.19 12.74 -3.58
CA LEU A 157 -15.48 11.56 -3.07
C LEU A 157 -14.39 11.14 -4.08
N GLN A 158 -13.18 10.91 -3.58
CA GLN A 158 -12.09 10.30 -4.33
C GLN A 158 -12.03 8.82 -4.01
N ILE A 159 -11.81 7.98 -5.02
CA ILE A 159 -11.84 6.53 -4.83
C ILE A 159 -10.52 5.95 -5.31
N LEU A 160 -9.84 5.24 -4.41
CA LEU A 160 -8.62 4.51 -4.69
C LEU A 160 -8.92 3.01 -4.64
N LEU A 161 -8.97 2.37 -5.80
CA LEU A 161 -9.10 0.92 -5.91
C LEU A 161 -7.70 0.30 -5.92
N VAL A 162 -7.42 -0.60 -4.99
CA VAL A 162 -6.11 -1.24 -4.85
C VAL A 162 -6.29 -2.75 -4.95
N GLY A 163 -5.49 -3.41 -5.79
CA GLY A 163 -5.66 -4.84 -6.01
C GLY A 163 -4.51 -5.53 -6.72
N GLN A 164 -4.69 -6.80 -7.01
CA GLN A 164 -3.81 -7.59 -7.86
C GLN A 164 -4.14 -7.36 -9.35
N PRO A 165 -3.35 -7.84 -10.32
CA PRO A 165 -3.61 -7.63 -11.75
C PRO A 165 -4.99 -8.10 -12.22
N GLU A 166 -5.60 -9.06 -11.54
CA GLU A 166 -6.98 -9.53 -11.78
C GLU A 166 -8.01 -8.40 -11.61
N LEU A 167 -7.69 -7.35 -10.85
CA LEU A 167 -8.52 -6.14 -10.79
C LEU A 167 -8.57 -5.43 -12.13
N ASP A 168 -7.45 -5.34 -12.86
CA ASP A 168 -7.43 -4.69 -14.17
C ASP A 168 -8.27 -5.51 -15.18
N GLU A 169 -8.15 -6.83 -15.18
CA GLU A 169 -8.98 -7.73 -16.00
C GLU A 169 -10.47 -7.55 -15.69
N LYS A 170 -10.82 -7.50 -14.40
CA LYS A 170 -12.18 -7.30 -13.94
C LYS A 170 -12.75 -5.95 -14.35
N LEU A 171 -12.00 -4.86 -14.14
CA LEU A 171 -12.42 -3.52 -14.54
C LEU A 171 -12.53 -3.37 -16.06
N ASP A 172 -11.87 -4.23 -16.81
CA ASP A 172 -11.91 -4.24 -18.26
C ASP A 172 -13.05 -5.07 -18.86
N SER A 173 -13.84 -5.74 -18.02
CA SER A 173 -15.02 -6.51 -18.41
C SER A 173 -16.15 -5.64 -18.95
N THR A 174 -17.08 -6.26 -19.67
CA THR A 174 -18.27 -5.61 -20.25
C THR A 174 -19.21 -5.06 -19.17
N GLU A 175 -19.32 -5.77 -18.06
CA GLU A 175 -20.22 -5.49 -16.94
C GLU A 175 -19.79 -4.20 -16.22
N LEU A 176 -18.48 -3.95 -16.13
CA LEU A 176 -17.90 -2.78 -15.46
C LEU A 176 -17.48 -1.66 -16.42
N ARG A 177 -17.92 -1.69 -17.69
CA ARG A 177 -17.56 -0.70 -18.70
C ARG A 177 -17.82 0.75 -18.26
N GLN A 178 -18.91 0.99 -17.52
CA GLN A 178 -19.24 2.34 -17.01
C GLN A 178 -18.26 2.80 -15.93
N LEU A 179 -17.83 1.89 -15.05
CA LEU A 179 -16.82 2.19 -14.04
C LEU A 179 -15.46 2.41 -14.71
N LYS A 180 -15.10 1.58 -15.70
CA LYS A 180 -13.86 1.72 -16.48
C LYS A 180 -13.68 3.13 -17.05
N GLN A 181 -14.74 3.69 -17.62
CA GLN A 181 -14.73 5.02 -18.22
C GLN A 181 -14.54 6.16 -17.21
N ARG A 182 -14.72 5.90 -15.91
CA ARG A 182 -14.48 6.89 -14.83
C ARG A 182 -13.08 6.82 -14.24
N ILE A 183 -12.29 5.81 -14.59
CA ILE A 183 -10.91 5.66 -14.13
C ILE A 183 -10.04 6.67 -14.86
N GLU A 184 -9.59 7.70 -14.14
CA GLU A 184 -8.74 8.75 -14.70
C GLU A 184 -7.26 8.37 -14.68
N LEU A 185 -6.84 7.57 -13.70
CA LEU A 185 -5.45 7.21 -13.49
C LEU A 185 -5.31 5.74 -13.11
N ARG A 186 -4.34 5.07 -13.73
CA ARG A 186 -3.89 3.73 -13.37
C ARG A 186 -2.40 3.77 -13.06
N ALA A 187 -2.02 3.13 -11.98
CA ALA A 187 -0.63 2.91 -11.60
C ALA A 187 -0.42 1.43 -11.34
N GLN A 188 0.74 0.90 -11.75
CA GLN A 188 1.11 -0.49 -11.54
C GLN A 188 2.42 -0.57 -10.76
N LEU A 189 2.42 -1.34 -9.68
CA LEU A 189 3.62 -1.71 -8.95
C LEU A 189 4.15 -3.04 -9.47
N LEU A 190 5.40 -3.01 -9.91
CA LEU A 190 6.11 -4.16 -10.44
C LEU A 190 7.15 -4.64 -9.41
N PRO A 191 7.54 -5.93 -9.46
CA PRO A 191 8.67 -6.43 -8.68
C PRO A 191 9.95 -5.62 -8.94
N LEU A 192 10.82 -5.59 -7.94
CA LEU A 192 12.12 -4.93 -8.01
C LEU A 192 13.03 -5.68 -9.00
N ASP A 193 13.87 -4.96 -9.74
CA ASP A 193 14.99 -5.61 -10.44
C ASP A 193 16.13 -6.01 -9.47
N LEU A 194 17.22 -6.58 -9.99
CA LEU A 194 18.34 -7.02 -9.18
C LEU A 194 19.03 -5.87 -8.43
N GLU A 195 19.25 -4.73 -9.09
CA GLU A 195 19.92 -3.57 -8.49
C GLU A 195 19.00 -2.86 -7.50
N GLU A 196 17.71 -2.77 -7.81
CA GLU A 196 16.69 -2.30 -6.89
C GLU A 196 16.56 -3.21 -5.67
N THR A 197 16.64 -4.54 -5.85
CA THR A 197 16.64 -5.53 -4.74
C THR A 197 17.88 -5.35 -3.86
N ARG A 198 19.05 -5.15 -4.46
CA ARG A 198 20.28 -4.84 -3.75
C ARG A 198 20.13 -3.56 -2.92
N GLY A 199 19.71 -2.47 -3.56
CA GLY A 199 19.47 -1.20 -2.90
C GLY A 199 18.45 -1.31 -1.77
N TYR A 200 17.37 -2.06 -1.97
CA TYR A 200 16.32 -2.31 -1.00
C TYR A 200 16.85 -3.01 0.26
N ILE A 201 17.58 -4.11 0.09
CA ILE A 201 18.17 -4.89 1.21
C ILE A 201 19.15 -4.01 1.99
N LEU A 202 20.09 -3.38 1.29
CA LEU A 202 21.12 -2.55 1.92
C LEU A 202 20.50 -1.36 2.66
N ARG A 203 19.52 -0.68 2.05
CA ARG A 203 18.84 0.45 2.68
C ARG A 203 18.11 0.03 3.96
N ARG A 204 17.43 -1.12 3.96
CA ARG A 204 16.75 -1.65 5.16
C ARG A 204 17.74 -1.97 6.28
N LEU A 205 18.89 -2.56 5.95
CA LEU A 205 19.97 -2.82 6.91
C LEU A 205 20.55 -1.53 7.50
N GLN A 206 20.82 -0.53 6.65
CA GLN A 206 21.32 0.79 7.06
C GLN A 206 20.33 1.49 8.00
N LEU A 207 19.05 1.55 7.64
CA LEU A 207 17.97 2.12 8.46
C LEU A 207 17.76 1.39 9.79
N SER A 208 18.32 0.18 9.92
CA SER A 208 18.29 -0.62 11.14
C SER A 208 19.60 -0.57 11.92
N GLY A 209 20.60 0.22 11.49
CA GLY A 209 21.83 0.48 12.22
C GLY A 209 23.10 -0.18 11.65
N ALA A 210 23.01 -0.96 10.57
CA ALA A 210 24.17 -1.63 9.95
C ALA A 210 24.81 -0.79 8.83
N GLU A 211 25.04 0.51 9.07
CA GLU A 211 25.47 1.47 8.03
C GLU A 211 26.73 1.04 7.27
N SER A 212 27.78 0.66 8.00
CA SER A 212 29.08 0.27 7.43
C SER A 212 29.21 -1.23 7.15
N GLN A 213 28.27 -2.05 7.64
CA GLN A 213 28.37 -3.51 7.60
C GLN A 213 27.36 -4.16 6.66
N ALA A 214 26.40 -3.41 6.09
CA ALA A 214 25.34 -3.98 5.26
C ALA A 214 25.88 -4.83 4.09
N ASN A 215 26.93 -4.37 3.39
CA ASN A 215 27.54 -5.12 2.28
C ASN A 215 28.35 -6.35 2.73
N VAL A 216 28.85 -6.34 3.97
CA VAL A 216 29.55 -7.50 4.55
C VAL A 216 28.53 -8.54 5.00
N LEU A 217 27.43 -8.07 5.60
CA LEU A 217 26.37 -8.92 6.11
C LEU A 217 25.60 -9.60 4.98
N PHE A 218 25.34 -8.89 3.87
CA PHE A 218 24.75 -9.43 2.66
C PHE A 218 25.64 -9.11 1.45
N PRO A 219 26.58 -10.02 1.12
CA PRO A 219 27.39 -9.94 -0.09
C PRO A 219 26.54 -9.96 -1.37
N TYR A 220 27.12 -9.51 -2.48
CA TYR A 220 26.40 -9.39 -3.77
C TYR A 220 25.88 -10.74 -4.27
N GLU A 221 26.69 -11.79 -4.16
CA GLU A 221 26.34 -13.17 -4.52
C GLU A 221 25.14 -13.70 -3.72
N THR A 222 25.06 -13.38 -2.43
CA THR A 222 23.91 -13.70 -1.57
C THR A 222 22.67 -12.96 -2.05
N ILE A 223 22.79 -11.65 -2.33
CA ILE A 223 21.68 -10.82 -2.83
C ILE A 223 21.19 -11.32 -4.19
N ALA A 224 22.08 -11.74 -5.09
CA ALA A 224 21.70 -12.28 -6.39
C ALA A 224 20.83 -13.56 -6.26
N ILE A 225 21.13 -14.41 -5.28
CA ILE A 225 20.32 -15.60 -4.99
C ILE A 225 18.98 -15.22 -4.37
N VAL A 226 18.97 -14.26 -3.43
CA VAL A 226 17.73 -13.70 -2.87
C VAL A 226 16.83 -13.17 -3.98
N TYR A 227 17.38 -12.39 -4.92
CA TYR A 227 16.65 -11.87 -6.07
C TYR A 227 16.09 -13.01 -6.94
N ARG A 228 16.90 -14.02 -7.28
CA ARG A 228 16.47 -15.16 -8.11
C ARG A 228 15.28 -15.90 -7.50
N ILE A 229 15.28 -16.12 -6.19
CA ILE A 229 14.22 -16.86 -5.47
C ILE A 229 12.99 -15.98 -5.27
N SER A 230 13.18 -14.74 -4.80
CA SER A 230 12.08 -13.80 -4.55
C SER A 230 11.46 -13.21 -5.81
N ARG A 231 12.17 -13.28 -6.94
CA ARG A 231 11.85 -12.58 -8.19
C ARG A 231 11.64 -11.07 -7.99
N GLY A 232 12.33 -10.49 -7.03
CA GLY A 232 12.22 -9.07 -6.70
C GLY A 232 10.97 -8.68 -5.90
N ILE A 233 10.19 -9.65 -5.38
CA ILE A 233 9.01 -9.36 -4.57
C ILE A 233 9.44 -8.95 -3.14
N PRO A 234 9.20 -7.70 -2.70
CA PRO A 234 9.65 -7.19 -1.39
C PRO A 234 9.25 -8.07 -0.20
N ARG A 235 8.02 -8.61 -0.18
CA ARG A 235 7.58 -9.51 0.89
C ARG A 235 8.43 -10.78 0.96
N LEU A 236 8.73 -11.40 -0.18
CA LEU A 236 9.58 -12.59 -0.23
C LEU A 236 11.02 -12.25 0.13
N ILE A 237 11.55 -11.12 -0.35
CA ILE A 237 12.88 -10.63 0.04
C ILE A 237 12.97 -10.50 1.56
N ASN A 238 11.99 -9.85 2.19
CA ASN A 238 11.95 -9.70 3.65
C ASN A 238 11.92 -11.04 4.37
N THR A 239 11.04 -11.95 3.96
CA THR A 239 10.95 -13.29 4.55
C THR A 239 12.27 -14.05 4.43
N ILE A 240 12.88 -14.06 3.25
CA ILE A 240 14.14 -14.76 3.02
C ILE A 240 15.25 -14.15 3.90
N CYS A 241 15.40 -12.82 3.88
CA CYS A 241 16.49 -12.16 4.60
C CYS A 241 16.32 -12.23 6.12
N GLU A 242 15.10 -12.15 6.64
CA GLU A 242 14.83 -12.32 8.08
C GLU A 242 15.27 -13.71 8.56
N ASN A 243 14.85 -14.77 7.87
CA ASN A 243 15.18 -16.13 8.26
C ASN A 243 16.66 -16.42 8.05
N ALA A 244 17.27 -15.86 7.01
CA ALA A 244 18.71 -16.00 6.77
C ALA A 244 19.55 -15.34 7.87
N LEU A 245 19.13 -14.19 8.41
CA LEU A 245 19.77 -13.58 9.59
C LEU A 245 19.63 -14.46 10.83
N VAL A 246 18.49 -15.12 11.03
CA VAL A 246 18.28 -16.04 12.14
C VAL A 246 19.20 -17.26 12.02
N SER A 247 19.29 -17.88 10.84
CA SER A 247 20.16 -19.03 10.60
C SER A 247 21.64 -18.67 10.73
N ALA A 248 22.09 -17.56 10.14
CA ALA A 248 23.48 -17.11 10.26
C ALA A 248 23.87 -16.82 11.72
N TYR A 249 22.94 -16.29 12.52
CA TYR A 249 23.15 -16.12 13.96
C TYR A 249 23.26 -17.45 14.70
N ALA A 250 22.43 -18.45 14.37
CA ALA A 250 22.50 -19.77 14.98
C ALA A 250 23.87 -20.43 14.73
N GLU A 251 24.44 -20.22 13.55
CA GLU A 251 25.77 -20.70 13.16
C GLU A 251 26.93 -19.77 13.54
N GLN A 252 26.64 -18.65 14.22
CA GLN A 252 27.62 -17.63 14.62
C GLN A 252 28.40 -17.01 13.45
N LEU A 253 27.81 -16.94 12.25
CA LEU A 253 28.40 -16.34 11.06
C LEU A 253 28.21 -14.83 11.03
N GLN A 254 29.26 -14.08 10.68
CA GLN A 254 29.24 -12.61 10.59
C GLN A 254 28.63 -12.08 9.27
N SER A 255 28.41 -12.97 8.30
CA SER A 255 27.80 -12.69 7.00
C SER A 255 26.81 -13.80 6.66
N VAL A 256 25.82 -13.49 5.82
CA VAL A 256 24.87 -14.46 5.30
C VAL A 256 25.43 -15.04 3.99
N PRO A 257 25.86 -16.30 3.96
CA PRO A 257 26.38 -16.91 2.75
C PRO A 257 25.23 -17.41 1.84
N PRO A 258 25.49 -17.61 0.54
CA PRO A 258 24.57 -18.20 -0.44
C PRO A 258 23.79 -19.44 0.01
N GLU A 259 24.46 -20.33 0.75
CA GLU A 259 23.95 -21.65 1.15
C GLU A 259 22.75 -21.49 2.10
N ILE A 260 22.85 -20.58 3.08
CA ILE A 260 21.75 -20.27 4.00
C ILE A 260 20.51 -19.79 3.25
N ILE A 261 20.68 -19.01 2.16
CA ILE A 261 19.53 -18.56 1.37
C ILE A 261 18.83 -19.74 0.69
N GLN A 262 19.59 -20.73 0.21
CA GLN A 262 19.02 -21.92 -0.44
C GLN A 262 18.29 -22.82 0.56
N GLU A 263 18.86 -22.99 1.76
CA GLU A 263 18.22 -23.72 2.85
C GLU A 263 16.90 -23.07 3.26
N VAL A 264 16.91 -21.76 3.53
CA VAL A 264 15.68 -20.99 3.81
C VAL A 264 14.66 -21.14 2.68
N ALA A 265 15.08 -21.06 1.42
CA ALA A 265 14.17 -21.22 0.30
C ALA A 265 13.58 -22.64 0.20
N SER A 266 14.34 -23.67 0.58
CA SER A 266 13.87 -25.05 0.67
C SER A 266 12.84 -25.21 1.79
N ASP A 267 13.15 -24.71 2.98
CA ASP A 267 12.29 -24.79 4.17
C ASP A 267 10.94 -24.10 3.94
N PHE A 268 10.96 -22.94 3.28
CA PHE A 268 9.77 -22.18 2.93
C PHE A 268 9.14 -22.61 1.59
N ARG A 269 9.68 -23.65 0.93
CA ARG A 269 9.21 -24.18 -0.37
C ARG A 269 9.11 -23.12 -1.48
N LEU A 270 9.97 -22.11 -1.44
CA LEU A 270 9.99 -20.99 -2.39
C LEU A 270 10.59 -21.37 -3.75
N ASN A 271 11.34 -22.49 -3.81
CA ASN A 271 11.90 -23.02 -5.05
C ASN A 271 10.84 -23.70 -5.95
N VAL A 272 9.61 -23.85 -5.46
CA VAL A 272 8.49 -24.39 -6.25
C VAL A 272 7.81 -23.23 -6.97
N VAL A 273 8.25 -22.91 -8.18
CA VAL A 273 7.45 -22.04 -9.05
C VAL A 273 6.80 -22.85 -10.15
N ALA A 274 5.46 -22.80 -10.14
CA ALA A 274 4.59 -23.21 -11.22
C ALA A 274 5.05 -22.63 -12.58
N LYS A 275 4.83 -23.40 -13.65
CA LYS A 275 5.18 -23.03 -15.03
C LYS A 275 4.77 -21.59 -15.37
N PRO A 276 5.62 -20.81 -16.05
CA PRO A 276 5.20 -19.53 -16.61
C PRO A 276 4.05 -19.77 -17.60
N ARG A 277 2.93 -19.07 -17.43
CA ARG A 277 1.98 -18.86 -18.53
C ARG A 277 2.70 -17.93 -19.52
N ALA A 278 2.78 -18.37 -20.77
CA ALA A 278 3.59 -17.77 -21.82
C ALA A 278 3.37 -16.25 -21.95
N GLU A 279 4.47 -15.52 -22.00
CA GLU A 279 4.53 -14.13 -22.44
C GLU A 279 4.01 -14.02 -23.87
N GLN A 280 3.00 -13.19 -24.09
CA GLN A 280 2.77 -12.56 -25.39
C GLN A 280 3.15 -11.09 -25.25
N ALA A 281 4.31 -10.77 -25.81
CA ALA A 281 4.79 -9.41 -25.93
C ALA A 281 4.21 -8.71 -27.17
N SER A 282 3.93 -7.43 -26.94
CA SER A 282 4.09 -6.27 -27.83
C SER A 282 2.90 -5.74 -28.63
N GLY A 283 2.68 -4.43 -28.44
CA GLY A 283 1.75 -3.58 -29.17
C GLY A 283 1.82 -2.09 -28.76
N LYS A 284 2.96 -1.45 -29.08
CA LYS A 284 3.26 -0.02 -29.39
C LYS A 284 2.60 1.20 -28.69
N ASP A 285 3.53 2.10 -28.32
CA ASP A 285 3.63 3.57 -28.53
C ASP A 285 2.61 4.57 -27.94
N GLY A 286 3.14 5.50 -27.12
CA GLY A 286 3.05 6.94 -27.42
C GLY A 286 2.57 7.88 -26.31
N LYS A 287 3.45 8.85 -25.96
CA LYS A 287 3.22 10.17 -25.32
C LYS A 287 3.44 10.34 -23.80
N ASN A 288 4.68 10.25 -23.31
CA ASN A 288 5.02 10.56 -21.90
C ASN A 288 5.92 11.79 -21.69
N GLY A 289 5.73 12.85 -22.48
CA GLY A 289 6.44 14.12 -22.27
C GLY A 289 5.91 14.94 -21.09
N THR A 290 4.59 14.97 -20.91
CA THR A 290 3.90 15.75 -19.85
C THR A 290 3.87 15.02 -18.51
N GLU A 291 3.77 13.69 -18.51
CA GLU A 291 3.75 12.87 -17.28
C GLU A 291 5.08 12.92 -16.52
N LEU A 292 6.20 12.96 -17.25
CA LEU A 292 7.54 13.00 -16.66
C LEU A 292 7.79 14.31 -15.88
N TRP A 293 7.40 15.46 -16.44
CA TRP A 293 7.55 16.76 -15.78
C TRP A 293 6.66 16.91 -14.56
N HIS A 294 5.46 16.32 -14.59
CA HIS A 294 4.56 16.29 -13.44
C HIS A 294 5.07 15.34 -12.34
N ALA A 295 5.55 14.15 -12.69
CA ALA A 295 6.18 13.23 -11.74
C ALA A 295 7.41 13.88 -11.08
N VAL A 296 8.29 14.54 -11.85
CA VAL A 296 9.48 15.22 -11.31
C VAL A 296 9.10 16.36 -10.36
N LYS A 297 8.13 17.21 -10.72
CA LYS A 297 7.69 18.31 -9.83
C LYS A 297 7.05 17.78 -8.54
N THR A 298 6.22 16.74 -8.65
CA THR A 298 5.60 16.09 -7.50
C THR A 298 6.63 15.38 -6.63
N LEU A 299 7.69 14.80 -7.20
CA LEU A 299 8.80 14.20 -6.45
C LEU A 299 9.63 15.22 -5.69
N VAL A 300 9.85 16.41 -6.26
CA VAL A 300 10.51 17.53 -5.57
C VAL A 300 9.66 18.03 -4.40
N GLU A 301 8.34 18.15 -4.58
CA GLU A 301 7.40 18.50 -3.50
C GLU A 301 7.35 17.42 -2.40
N LEU A 302 7.35 16.12 -2.78
CA LEU A 302 7.39 14.97 -1.88
C LEU A 302 8.70 14.91 -1.07
N HIS A 303 9.84 15.11 -1.72
CA HIS A 303 11.15 15.08 -1.07
C HIS A 303 11.25 16.15 0.03
N ASN A 304 10.78 17.37 -0.27
CA ASN A 304 10.77 18.46 0.70
C ASN A 304 9.83 18.19 1.88
N GLN A 305 8.69 17.53 1.66
CA GLN A 305 7.76 17.18 2.74
C GLN A 305 8.26 16.03 3.62
N LEU A 306 8.84 14.98 3.03
CA LEU A 306 9.39 13.84 3.78
C LEU A 306 10.62 14.24 4.62
N GLN A 307 11.41 15.22 4.18
CA GLN A 307 12.52 15.76 4.99
C GLN A 307 12.07 16.70 6.12
N SER A 308 10.90 17.32 5.99
CA SER A 308 10.34 18.21 7.02
C SER A 308 9.71 17.46 8.21
N VAL A 309 9.38 16.17 8.05
CA VAL A 309 8.90 15.30 9.13
C VAL A 309 10.10 14.63 9.80
N ARG A 310 10.87 15.39 10.58
CA ARG A 310 11.73 14.80 11.63
C ARG A 310 10.83 14.41 12.82
N PRO A 311 11.02 13.25 13.45
CA PRO A 311 10.27 12.93 14.65
C PRO A 311 10.72 13.86 15.78
N SER A 312 9.84 14.77 16.19
CA SER A 312 9.93 15.40 17.49
C SER A 312 9.85 14.28 18.53
N GLN A 313 10.90 14.14 19.34
CA GLN A 313 10.87 13.28 20.50
C GLN A 313 9.86 13.87 21.49
N GLU A 314 8.62 13.39 21.48
CA GLU A 314 7.70 13.55 22.59
C GLU A 314 7.20 12.18 23.02
N GLN A 315 7.61 11.80 24.23
CA GLN A 315 7.14 10.64 24.96
C GLN A 315 5.64 10.85 25.26
N VAL A 316 4.79 9.92 24.82
CA VAL A 316 3.41 9.81 25.31
C VAL A 316 3.30 8.50 26.12
N PRO A 317 2.86 8.53 27.39
CA PRO A 317 2.77 7.32 28.20
C PRO A 317 1.64 6.39 27.74
N LEU A 318 1.95 5.11 27.63
CA LEU A 318 1.01 4.01 27.44
C LEU A 318 0.22 3.74 28.73
N GLN A 319 -0.92 4.41 28.94
CA GLN A 319 -2.01 3.92 29.79
C GLN A 319 -3.36 4.50 29.33
N ALA A 320 -4.20 3.70 28.66
CA ALA A 320 -5.66 3.71 28.74
C ALA A 320 -6.30 2.80 27.68
N PHE A 321 -6.21 1.48 27.86
CA PHE A 321 -7.18 0.53 27.31
C PHE A 321 -7.53 -0.49 28.39
N SER A 322 -8.35 -0.04 29.36
CA SER A 322 -9.06 -0.93 30.28
C SER A 322 -10.40 -0.30 30.63
N GLY A 323 -11.46 -0.80 30.00
CA GLY A 323 -12.82 -0.29 30.18
C GLY A 323 -13.87 -1.29 29.71
N ILE A 324 -13.70 -2.58 30.05
CA ILE A 324 -14.79 -3.55 30.01
C ILE A 324 -15.70 -3.23 31.20
N ARG A 325 -16.79 -2.49 30.98
CA ARG A 325 -17.88 -2.38 31.95
C ARG A 325 -18.77 -3.60 31.80
N LYS A 326 -18.71 -4.49 32.79
CA LYS A 326 -19.76 -5.48 33.05
C LYS A 326 -20.95 -4.75 33.68
N HIS A 327 -22.12 -4.94 33.08
CA HIS A 327 -23.41 -4.72 33.71
C HIS A 327 -23.64 -5.78 34.79
N GLU A 328 -24.20 -5.39 35.94
CA GLU A 328 -25.16 -6.15 36.76
C GLU A 328 -25.89 -5.18 37.71
N PRO A 329 -27.07 -5.54 38.27
CA PRO A 329 -28.23 -4.65 38.26
C PRO A 329 -28.55 -3.99 39.61
N ILE A 330 -29.51 -3.08 39.48
CA ILE A 330 -30.23 -2.28 40.49
C ILE A 330 -30.80 -3.15 41.62
N VAL A 331 -30.46 -2.81 42.88
CA VAL A 331 -31.39 -2.47 43.98
C VAL A 331 -30.74 -1.40 44.84
#